data_AF-A0A101FZ59-F1
#
_entry.id   AF-A0A101FZ59-F1
#
_cell.length_a   1.000
_cell.length_b   1.000
_cell.length_c   1.000
_cell.angle_alpha   90.00
_cell.angle_beta   90.00
_cell.angle_gamma   90.00
#
_symmetry.space_group_name_H-M   'P 1'
#
loop_
_entity.id
_entity.type
_entity.pdbx_description
1 polymer ?
#
loop_
_entity_poly.entity_id
_entity_poly.type
_entity_poly.pdbx_seq_one_letter_code
_entity_poly.pdbx_strand_id
1 'polypeptide(L)'
;MDTQNKSNELDEKIKKTIRKQYLTVALVTIGIAAAAIGIGYLIDLARGSQPMFMLIGLVVSAPLTVWINFGIIKRKLIAINQELEEQSEKDME
;
A
#
# COMPACT_ATOMS: atom_id res chain seq x y z
N MET A 1 1.90 -36.04 -13.45
CA MET A 1 2.53 -34.82 -14.01
C MET A 1 1.67 -33.58 -13.79
N ASP A 2 0.37 -33.70 -13.47
CA ASP A 2 -0.56 -32.57 -13.28
C ASP A 2 -0.41 -31.77 -11.97
N THR A 3 0.11 -32.38 -10.90
CA THR A 3 0.24 -31.72 -9.59
C THR A 3 1.31 -30.62 -9.56
N GLN A 4 2.38 -30.74 -10.35
CA GLN A 4 3.42 -29.71 -10.47
C GLN A 4 2.97 -28.50 -11.31
N ASN A 5 2.11 -28.72 -12.30
CA ASN A 5 1.64 -27.62 -13.16
C ASN A 5 0.66 -26.72 -12.39
N LYS A 6 -0.19 -27.33 -11.54
CA LYS A 6 -1.14 -26.63 -10.67
C LYS A 6 -0.47 -25.81 -9.56
N SER A 7 0.64 -26.29 -8.99
CA SER A 7 1.38 -25.53 -7.96
C SER A 7 2.09 -24.31 -8.57
N ASN A 8 2.68 -24.45 -9.76
CA ASN A 8 3.36 -23.35 -10.45
C ASN A 8 2.38 -22.22 -10.84
N GLU A 9 1.16 -22.55 -11.27
CA GLU A 9 0.12 -21.55 -11.55
C GLU A 9 -0.36 -20.81 -10.29
N LEU A 10 -0.50 -21.52 -9.16
CA LEU A 10 -0.89 -20.89 -7.89
C LEU A 10 0.21 -19.95 -7.39
N ASP A 11 1.47 -20.38 -7.46
CA ASP A 11 2.63 -19.59 -7.05
C ASP A 11 2.79 -18.34 -7.92
N GLU A 12 2.59 -18.42 -9.23
CA GLU A 12 2.62 -17.24 -10.11
C GLU A 12 1.50 -16.26 -9.78
N LYS A 13 0.28 -16.74 -9.54
CA LYS A 13 -0.86 -15.88 -9.16
C LYS A 13 -0.61 -15.18 -7.82
N ILE A 14 -0.13 -15.92 -6.81
CA ILE A 14 0.23 -15.36 -5.50
C ILE A 14 1.33 -14.30 -5.66
N LYS A 15 2.39 -14.61 -6.41
CA LYS A 15 3.51 -13.69 -6.65
C LYS A 15 3.07 -12.42 -7.38
N LYS A 16 2.17 -12.53 -8.36
CA LYS A 16 1.64 -11.38 -9.11
C LYS A 16 0.76 -10.49 -8.24
N THR A 17 -0.09 -11.09 -7.40
CA THR A 17 -0.94 -10.36 -6.44
C THR A 17 -0.10 -9.65 -5.39
N ILE A 18 0.86 -10.35 -4.77
CA ILE A 18 1.80 -9.76 -3.79
C ILE A 18 2.61 -8.64 -4.44
N ARG A 19 3.13 -8.84 -5.65
CA ARG A 19 3.92 -7.82 -6.37
C ARG A 19 3.12 -6.55 -6.63
N LYS A 20 1.85 -6.68 -7.06
CA LYS A 20 0.98 -5.52 -7.29
C LYS A 20 0.72 -4.78 -5.98
N GLN A 21 0.54 -5.50 -4.88
CA GLN A 21 0.30 -4.93 -3.56
C GLN A 21 1.54 -4.21 -3.01
N TYR A 22 2.70 -4.82 -3.15
CA TYR A 22 3.98 -4.22 -2.78
C TYR A 22 4.25 -2.94 -3.58
N LEU A 23 3.93 -2.95 -4.87
CA LEU A 23 4.07 -1.77 -5.73
C LEU A 23 3.13 -0.64 -5.31
N THR A 24 1.87 -0.95 -4.95
CA THR A 24 0.95 0.06 -4.40
C THR A 24 1.49 0.65 -3.10
N VAL A 25 1.94 -0.19 -2.16
CA VAL A 25 2.51 0.26 -0.88
C VAL A 25 3.74 1.14 -1.11
N ALA A 26 4.65 0.71 -1.99
CA ALA A 26 5.85 1.48 -2.33
C ALA A 26 5.51 2.84 -2.93
N LEU A 27 4.56 2.92 -3.86
CA LEU A 27 4.13 4.20 -4.45
C LEU A 27 3.51 5.12 -3.40
N VAL A 28 2.68 4.59 -2.50
CA VAL A 28 2.07 5.35 -1.41
C VAL A 28 3.14 5.90 -0.47
N THR A 29 4.10 5.07 -0.07
CA THR A 29 5.21 5.47 0.79
C THR A 29 6.07 6.57 0.14
N ILE A 30 6.44 6.41 -1.14
CA ILE A 30 7.19 7.43 -1.88
C ILE A 30 6.38 8.73 -1.97
N GLY A 31 5.09 8.64 -2.26
CA GLY A 31 4.20 9.80 -2.34
C GLY A 31 4.11 10.56 -1.02
N ILE A 32 3.95 9.86 0.10
CA ILE A 32 3.90 10.47 1.43
C ILE A 32 5.24 11.12 1.79
N ALA A 33 6.36 10.45 1.51
CA ALA A 33 7.68 10.99 1.77
C ALA A 33 7.96 12.25 0.93
N ALA A 34 7.65 12.21 -0.38
CA ALA A 34 7.79 13.36 -1.26
C ALA A 34 6.91 14.54 -0.82
N ALA A 35 5.68 14.28 -0.40
CA ALA A 35 4.80 15.32 0.15
C ALA A 35 5.34 15.90 1.46
N ALA A 36 5.83 15.07 2.38
CA ALA A 36 6.39 15.53 3.64
C ALA A 36 7.63 16.41 3.44
N ILE A 37 8.53 16.00 2.54
CA ILE A 37 9.71 16.78 2.17
C ILE A 37 9.30 18.07 1.48
N GLY A 38 8.44 17.99 0.46
CA GLY A 38 8.03 19.15 -0.33
C GLY A 38 7.31 20.21 0.50
N ILE A 39 6.29 19.80 1.27
CA ILE A 39 5.53 20.71 2.12
C ILE A 39 6.43 21.28 3.22
N GLY A 40 7.22 20.43 3.88
CA GLY A 40 8.14 20.87 4.93
C GLY A 40 9.16 21.89 4.42
N TYR A 41 9.79 21.61 3.28
CA TYR A 41 10.74 22.51 2.63
C TYR A 41 10.12 23.86 2.26
N LEU A 42 8.90 23.86 1.69
CA LEU A 42 8.21 25.11 1.33
C LEU A 42 7.90 25.96 2.57
N ILE A 43 7.50 25.34 3.68
CA ILE A 43 7.25 26.04 4.94
C ILE A 43 8.56 26.58 5.53
N ASP A 44 9.62 25.77 5.55
CA ASP A 44 10.93 26.18 6.04
C ASP A 44 11.48 27.37 5.23
N LEU A 45 11.35 27.33 3.90
CA LEU A 45 11.73 28.41 3.01
C LEU A 45 10.92 29.69 3.27
N ALA A 46 9.60 29.57 3.43
CA ALA A 46 8.71 30.70 3.66
C ALA A 46 8.95 31.39 5.03
N ARG A 47 9.41 30.63 6.04
CA ARG A 47 9.68 31.15 7.38
C ARG A 47 11.14 31.51 7.62
N GLY A 48 12.03 31.26 6.66
CA GLY A 48 13.47 31.41 6.83
C GLY A 48 14.02 30.54 7.97
N SER A 49 13.30 29.48 8.34
CA SER A 49 13.72 28.57 9.39
C SER A 49 14.73 27.58 8.86
N GLN A 50 15.58 27.08 9.76
CA GLN A 50 16.28 25.81 9.55
C GLN A 50 15.27 24.70 9.23
N PRO A 51 15.69 23.55 8.63
CA PRO A 51 14.82 22.49 8.12
C PRO A 51 13.99 21.74 9.19
N MET A 52 13.29 22.47 10.05
CA MET A 52 12.58 21.99 11.21
C MET A 52 11.22 21.45 10.79
N PHE A 53 10.49 22.14 9.92
CA PHE A 53 9.19 21.67 9.42
C PHE A 53 9.36 20.46 8.50
N MET A 54 10.43 20.41 7.72
CA MET A 54 10.82 19.21 6.97
C MET A 54 11.08 18.01 7.90
N LEU A 55 11.87 18.18 8.97
CA LEU A 55 12.14 17.10 9.93
C LEU A 55 10.88 16.62 10.65
N ILE A 56 10.03 17.55 11.10
CA ILE A 56 8.75 17.21 11.73
C ILE A 56 7.86 16.44 10.73
N GLY A 57 7.75 16.92 9.49
CA GLY A 57 7.03 16.26 8.42
C GLY A 57 7.51 14.83 8.20
N LEU A 58 8.83 14.62 8.16
CA LEU A 58 9.43 13.29 8.01
C LEU A 58 9.13 12.37 9.19
N VAL A 59 9.24 12.85 10.44
CA VAL A 59 8.94 12.05 11.63
C VAL A 59 7.46 11.62 11.65
N VAL A 60 6.54 12.53 11.29
CA VAL A 60 5.10 12.23 11.23
C VAL A 60 4.74 11.37 10.01
N SER A 61 5.51 11.46 8.92
CA SER A 61 5.26 10.70 7.69
C SER A 61 5.32 9.18 7.91
N ALA A 62 6.18 8.70 8.80
CA ALA A 62 6.34 7.27 9.08
C ALA A 62 5.07 6.63 9.68
N PRO A 63 4.54 7.08 10.84
CA PRO A 63 3.29 6.54 11.38
C PRO A 63 2.10 6.76 10.43
N LEU A 64 2.06 7.89 9.72
CA LEU A 64 1.02 8.16 8.72
C LEU A 64 1.04 7.13 7.58
N THR A 65 2.24 6.79 7.10
CA THR A 65 2.45 5.77 6.06
C THR A 65 1.97 4.39 6.51
N VAL A 66 2.28 4.00 7.75
CA VAL A 66 1.79 2.73 8.31
C VAL A 66 0.26 2.71 8.37
N TRP A 67 -0.35 3.80 8.85
CA TRP A 67 -1.80 3.89 8.97
C TRP A 67 -2.52 3.81 7.63
N ILE A 68 -2.04 4.55 6.62
CA ILE A 68 -2.60 4.55 5.27
C ILE A 68 -2.46 3.16 4.63
N ASN A 69 -1.26 2.56 4.69
CA ASN A 69 -1.02 1.24 4.13
C ASN A 69 -1.88 0.17 4.80
N PHE A 70 -2.03 0.21 6.13
CA PHE A 70 -2.92 -0.69 6.86
C PHE A 70 -4.37 -0.56 6.39
N GLY A 71 -4.87 0.67 6.19
CA GLY A 71 -6.21 0.91 5.66
C GLY A 71 -6.41 0.36 4.26
N ILE A 72 -5.42 0.52 3.37
CA ILE A 72 -5.46 -0.02 1.99
C ILE A 72 -5.52 -1.54 2.00
N ILE A 73 -4.69 -2.18 2.83
CA ILE A 73 -4.66 -3.64 2.96
C ILE A 73 -5.99 -4.16 3.51
N LYS A 74 -6.51 -3.53 4.58
CA LYS A 74 -7.80 -3.91 5.19
C LYS A 74 -8.95 -3.82 4.19
N ARG A 75 -9.04 -2.75 3.39
CA ARG A 75 -10.09 -2.61 2.36
C ARG A 75 -10.00 -3.68 1.28
N LYS A 76 -8.78 -4.03 0.85
CA LYS A 76 -8.57 -5.12 -0.12
C LYS A 76 -8.96 -6.49 0.44
N LEU A 77 -8.64 -6.77 1.70
CA LEU A 77 -9.05 -8.02 2.35
C LEU A 77 -10.57 -8.15 2.42
N ILE A 78 -11.28 -7.07 2.76
CA ILE A 78 -12.75 -7.05 2.77
C ILE A 78 -13.31 -7.31 1.37
N ALA A 79 -12.77 -6.65 0.34
CA ALA A 79 -13.21 -6.84 -1.04
C ALA A 79 -13.00 -8.30 -1.52
N ILE A 80 -11.86 -8.91 -1.20
CA ILE A 80 -11.58 -10.32 -1.54
C ILE A 80 -12.58 -11.25 -0.85
N ASN A 81 -12.91 -10.99 0.43
CA ASN A 81 -13.85 -11.83 1.16
C ASN A 81 -15.27 -11.75 0.57
N GLN A 82 -15.68 -10.57 0.11
CA GLN A 82 -16.95 -10.36 -0.59
C GLN A 82 -16.99 -11.07 -1.95
N GLU A 83 -15.91 -10.99 -2.73
CA GLU A 83 -15.80 -11.71 -4.01
C GLU A 83 -15.89 -13.24 -3.83
N LEU A 84 -15.33 -13.78 -2.74
CA LEU A 84 -15.41 -15.20 -2.40
C LEU A 84 -16.82 -15.63 -1.99
N GLU A 85 -17.53 -14.81 -1.20
CA GLU A 85 -18.94 -15.06 -0.84
C GLU A 85 -19.84 -15.04 -2.09
N GLU A 86 -19.69 -14.06 -2.97
CA GLU A 86 -20.45 -13.98 -4.23
C GLU A 86 -20.16 -15.13 -5.20
N GLN A 87 -18.92 -15.62 -5.27
CA GLN A 87 -18.59 -16.82 -6.06
C GLN A 87 -19.21 -18.07 -5.46
N SER A 88 -19.18 -18.22 -4.13
CA SER A 88 -19.76 -19.38 -3.46
C SER A 88 -21.28 -19.45 -3.62
N GLU A 89 -21.98 -18.31 -3.68
CA GLU A 89 -23.42 -18.28 -3.96
C GLU A 89 -23.73 -18.65 -5.42
N LYS A 90 -22.93 -18.17 -6.38
CA LYS A 90 -23.10 -18.50 -7.80
C LYS A 90 -22.79 -19.96 -8.15
N ASP A 91 -21.91 -20.60 -7.40
CA ASP A 91 -21.61 -22.04 -7.58
C ASP A 91 -22.70 -22.95 -6.97
N MET A 92 -23.65 -22.39 -6.20
CA MET A 92 -24.78 -23.12 -5.59
C MET A 92 -26.11 -22.96 -6.34
N GLU A 93 -26.20 -22.07 -7.34
CA GLU A 93 -27.32 -21.97 -8.31
C GLU A 93 -27.09 -22.84 -9.55
#